data_AF-A0A2G6X502-F1
#
_entry.id   AF-A0A2G6X502-F1
#
_cell.length_a   1.000
_cell.length_b   1.000
_cell.length_c   1.000
_cell.angle_alpha   90.00
_cell.angle_beta   90.00
_cell.angle_gamma   90.00
#
_symmetry.space_group_name_H-M   'P 1'
#
loop_
_entity.id
_entity.type
_entity.pdbx_description
1 polymer ?
#
loop_
_entity_poly.entity_id
_entity_poly.type
_entity_poly.pdbx_seq_one_letter_code
_entity_poly.pdbx_strand_id
1 'polypeptide(L)'
;MSQLNILIEQAASIAGSEYKLAQVLGMQQPTISAWKSGKRACSPTDRAALADIAGKDPAAEALEGVIAGIDLDTPKGQRAKAALTKALARIQKL
;
A
#
# COMPACT_ATOMS: atom_id res chain seq x y z
N MET A 1 -9.88 -8.60 -7.24
CA MET A 1 -8.59 -8.57 -6.53
C MET A 1 -8.29 -7.11 -6.20
N SER A 2 -7.90 -6.78 -4.96
CA SER A 2 -7.65 -5.38 -4.57
C SER A 2 -6.33 -4.85 -5.15
N GLN A 3 -6.18 -3.53 -5.26
CA GLN A 3 -4.91 -2.90 -5.69
C GLN A 3 -3.73 -3.34 -4.81
N LEU A 4 -3.97 -3.49 -3.50
CA LEU A 4 -2.98 -3.99 -2.56
C LEU A 4 -2.55 -5.43 -2.86
N ASN A 5 -3.48 -6.31 -3.27
CA ASN A 5 -3.13 -7.69 -3.60
C ASN A 5 -2.25 -7.75 -4.86
N ILE A 6 -2.54 -6.92 -5.86
CA ILE A 6 -1.71 -6.81 -7.07
C ILE A 6 -0.29 -6.32 -6.70
N LEU A 7 -0.20 -5.31 -5.82
CA LEU A 7 1.08 -4.80 -5.33
C LEU A 7 1.88 -5.90 -4.61
N ILE A 8 1.24 -6.65 -3.71
CA ILE A 8 1.86 -7.76 -2.98
C ILE A 8 2.33 -8.85 -3.94
N GLU A 9 1.54 -9.22 -4.93
CA GLU A 9 1.90 -10.25 -5.92
C GLU A 9 3.10 -9.82 -6.78
N GLN A 10 3.14 -8.55 -7.19
CA GLN A 10 4.29 -8.00 -7.92
C GLN A 10 5.56 -7.98 -7.07
N ALA A 11 5.47 -7.48 -5.83
CA ALA A 11 6.59 -7.49 -4.90
C ALA A 11 7.07 -8.92 -4.59
N ALA A 12 6.14 -9.86 -4.40
CA ALA A 12 6.45 -11.27 -4.14
C ALA A 12 7.10 -11.94 -5.36
N SER A 13 6.69 -11.58 -6.58
CA SER A 13 7.32 -12.08 -7.80
C SER A 13 8.77 -11.62 -7.92
N ILE A 14 9.09 -10.38 -7.51
CA ILE A 14 10.45 -9.85 -7.51
C ILE A 14 11.29 -10.46 -6.37
N ALA A 15 10.71 -10.58 -5.17
CA ALA A 15 11.38 -11.23 -4.03
C ALA A 15 11.52 -12.76 -4.21
N GLY A 16 10.77 -13.36 -5.13
CA GLY A 16 10.76 -14.78 -5.47
C GLY A 16 9.70 -15.63 -4.73
N SER A 17 9.14 -15.15 -3.62
CA SER A 17 7.94 -15.72 -2.99
C SER A 17 7.38 -14.78 -1.91
N GLU A 18 6.14 -14.99 -1.47
CA GLU A 18 5.57 -14.24 -0.33
C GLU A 18 6.36 -14.48 0.98
N TYR A 19 6.92 -15.68 1.16
CA TYR A 19 7.76 -15.98 2.32
C TYR A 19 9.05 -15.14 2.30
N LYS A 20 9.74 -15.08 1.15
CA LYS A 20 10.93 -14.25 0.99
C LYS A 20 10.60 -12.77 1.10
N LEU A 21 9.47 -12.32 0.55
CA LEU A 21 8.99 -10.96 0.70
C LEU A 21 8.81 -10.59 2.18
N ALA A 22 8.19 -11.46 2.98
CA ALA A 22 8.03 -11.24 4.42
C ALA A 22 9.39 -11.10 5.13
N GLN A 23 10.38 -11.93 4.77
CA GLN A 23 11.73 -11.83 5.32
C GLN A 23 12.41 -10.50 4.96
N VAL A 24 12.30 -10.06 3.70
CA VAL A 24 12.83 -8.76 3.24
C VAL A 24 12.20 -7.61 4.02
N LEU A 25 10.89 -7.69 4.29
CA LEU A 25 10.15 -6.69 5.05
C LEU A 25 10.29 -6.85 6.58
N GLY A 26 11.12 -7.78 7.06
CA GLY A 26 11.35 -7.99 8.49
C GLY A 26 10.13 -8.45 9.28
N MET A 27 9.21 -9.19 8.64
CA MET A 27 7.95 -9.63 9.24
C MET A 27 7.67 -11.12 8.99
N GLN A 28 6.61 -11.63 9.62
CA GLN A 28 6.15 -13.01 9.46
C GLN A 28 5.21 -13.11 8.24
N GLN A 29 5.31 -14.19 7.45
CA GLN A 29 4.46 -14.42 6.26
C GLN A 29 2.95 -14.34 6.53
N PRO A 30 2.41 -14.76 7.71
CA PRO A 30 1.00 -14.57 8.04
C PRO A 30 0.54 -13.11 8.01
N THR A 31 1.43 -12.14 8.23
CA THR A 31 1.12 -10.71 8.09
C THR A 31 0.70 -10.37 6.66
N ILE A 32 1.42 -10.88 5.66
CA ILE A 32 1.07 -10.69 4.24
C ILE A 32 -0.28 -11.34 3.94
N SER A 33 -0.52 -12.55 4.43
CA SER A 33 -1.81 -13.23 4.27
C SER A 33 -2.97 -12.46 4.92
N ALA A 34 -2.72 -11.85 6.08
CA ALA A 34 -3.70 -11.01 6.78
C ALA A 34 -4.02 -9.72 5.99
N TRP A 35 -3.02 -9.14 5.30
CA TRP A 35 -3.24 -8.02 4.38
C TRP A 35 -4.09 -8.43 3.16
N LYS A 36 -3.75 -9.55 2.51
CA LYS A 36 -4.47 -10.02 1.31
C LYS A 36 -5.94 -10.33 1.57
N SER A 37 -6.23 -10.84 2.77
CA SER A 37 -7.59 -11.17 3.22
C SER A 37 -8.34 -9.98 3.82
N GLY A 38 -7.69 -8.84 4.01
CA GLY A 38 -8.28 -7.66 4.66
C GLY A 38 -8.47 -7.81 6.18
N LYS A 39 -8.03 -8.92 6.79
CA LYS A 39 -8.05 -9.12 8.25
C LYS A 39 -7.18 -8.10 8.98
N ARG A 40 -6.14 -7.60 8.31
CA ARG A 40 -5.25 -6.56 8.81
C ARG A 40 -5.07 -5.50 7.72
N ALA A 41 -5.15 -4.23 8.09
CA ALA A 41 -4.78 -3.15 7.19
C ALA A 41 -3.25 -3.14 6.96
N CYS A 42 -2.84 -2.93 5.71
CA CYS A 42 -1.45 -2.66 5.38
C CYS A 42 -1.17 -1.17 5.62
N SER A 43 -0.18 -0.87 6.46
CA SER A 43 0.10 0.51 6.84
C SER A 43 0.69 1.29 5.65
N PRO A 44 0.60 2.63 5.62
CA PRO A 44 1.26 3.44 4.59
C PRO A 44 2.76 3.16 4.47
N THR A 45 3.44 2.92 5.61
CA THR A 45 4.86 2.56 5.66
C THR A 45 5.14 1.23 4.97
N ASP A 46 4.33 0.22 5.26
CA ASP A 46 4.47 -1.11 4.63
C ASP A 46 4.16 -1.04 3.13
N ARG A 47 3.18 -0.22 2.73
CA ARG A 47 2.86 0.00 1.30
C ARG A 47 3.98 0.68 0.54
N ALA A 48 4.68 1.65 1.15
CA ALA A 48 5.88 2.24 0.56
C ALA A 48 6.97 1.18 0.31
N ALA A 49 7.26 0.35 1.33
CA ALA A 49 8.27 -0.70 1.21
C ALA A 49 7.90 -1.76 0.15
N LEU A 50 6.62 -2.16 0.08
CA LEU A 50 6.12 -3.04 -0.97
C LEU A 50 6.28 -2.42 -2.36
N ALA A 51 5.98 -1.12 -2.50
CA ALA A 51 6.10 -0.41 -3.77
C ALA A 51 7.54 -0.29 -4.26
N ASP A 52 8.47 0.01 -3.36
CA ASP A 52 9.90 0.05 -3.68
C ASP A 52 10.39 -1.30 -4.23
N ILE A 53 10.04 -2.41 -3.55
CA ILE A 53 10.35 -3.77 -4.01
C ILE A 53 9.65 -4.07 -5.34
N ALA A 54 8.41 -3.61 -5.52
CA ALA A 54 7.62 -3.81 -6.74
C ALA A 54 8.08 -2.95 -7.93
N GLY A 55 9.07 -2.06 -7.75
CA GLY A 55 9.48 -1.09 -8.78
C GLY A 55 8.41 -0.04 -9.08
N LYS A 56 7.54 0.28 -8.11
CA LYS A 56 6.54 1.34 -8.18
C LYS A 56 6.96 2.55 -7.35
N ASP A 57 6.32 3.69 -7.59
CA ASP A 57 6.53 4.90 -6.78
C ASP A 57 6.08 4.66 -5.31
N PRO A 58 7.01 4.70 -4.33
CA PRO A 58 6.69 4.45 -2.93
C PRO A 58 5.82 5.54 -2.31
N ALA A 59 5.99 6.80 -2.71
CA ALA A 59 5.22 7.92 -2.20
C ALA A 59 3.75 7.82 -2.65
N ALA A 60 3.53 7.44 -3.91
CA ALA A 60 2.20 7.24 -4.46
C ALA A 60 1.43 6.13 -3.72
N GLU A 61 2.05 4.95 -3.52
CA GLU A 61 1.39 3.82 -2.86
C GLU A 61 1.19 4.04 -1.34
N ALA A 62 2.11 4.73 -0.67
CA ALA A 62 1.90 5.16 0.71
C ALA A 62 0.69 6.09 0.83
N LEU A 63 0.57 7.05 -0.08
CA LEU A 63 -0.51 8.02 -0.09
C LEU A 63 -1.87 7.36 -0.38
N GLU A 64 -1.91 6.38 -1.28
CA GLU A 64 -3.07 5.50 -1.49
C GLU A 64 -3.44 4.73 -0.21
N GLY A 65 -2.43 4.28 0.55
CA GLY A 65 -2.62 3.70 1.88
C GLY A 65 -3.31 4.63 2.86
N VAL A 66 -2.86 5.88 2.93
CA VAL A 66 -3.48 6.91 3.78
C VAL A 66 -4.91 7.18 3.33
N ILE A 67 -5.14 7.39 2.03
CA ILE A 67 -6.46 7.69 1.47
C ILE A 67 -7.47 6.57 1.77
N ALA A 68 -7.05 5.31 1.65
CA ALA A 68 -7.90 4.16 1.94
C ALA A 68 -8.34 4.06 3.41
N GLY A 69 -7.57 4.63 4.34
CA GLY A 69 -7.88 4.66 5.77
C GLY A 69 -8.67 5.88 6.25
N ILE A 70 -9.04 6.81 5.35
CA ILE A 70 -9.78 8.02 5.72
C ILE A 70 -11.27 7.69 5.92
N ASP A 71 -11.82 8.13 7.05
CA ASP A 71 -13.26 8.15 7.30
C ASP A 71 -13.95 9.23 6.43
N LEU A 72 -14.72 8.80 5.45
CA LEU A 72 -15.41 9.67 4.48
C LEU A 72 -16.78 10.16 4.94
N ASP A 73 -17.28 9.70 6.09
CA ASP A 73 -18.56 10.13 6.64
C ASP A 73 -18.46 11.49 7.33
N THR A 74 -17.23 11.98 7.52
CA THR A 74 -16.97 13.29 8.13
C THR A 74 -16.55 14.34 7.09
N PRO A 75 -16.94 15.62 7.26
CA PRO A 75 -16.43 16.72 6.43
C PRO A 75 -14.90 16.85 6.49
N LYS A 76 -14.28 16.48 7.62
CA LYS A 76 -12.82 16.48 7.78
C LYS A 76 -12.17 15.45 6.86
N GLY A 77 -12.67 14.23 6.83
CA GLY A 77 -12.11 13.17 5.98
C GLY A 77 -12.35 13.42 4.49
N GLN A 78 -13.51 13.93 4.10
CA GLN A 78 -13.75 14.32 2.70
C GLN A 78 -12.75 15.38 2.21
N ARG A 79 -12.47 16.40 3.04
CA ARG A 79 -11.45 17.41 2.73
C ARG A 79 -10.05 16.79 2.63
N ALA A 80 -9.70 15.90 3.54
CA ALA A 80 -8.41 15.21 3.52
C ALA A 80 -8.25 14.35 2.26
N LYS A 81 -9.23 13.52 1.89
CA LYS A 81 -9.21 12.72 0.66
C LYS A 81 -9.03 13.62 -0.57
N ALA A 82 -9.82 14.68 -0.68
CA ALA A 82 -9.72 15.60 -1.82
C ALA A 82 -8.33 16.24 -1.96
N ALA A 83 -7.69 16.60 -0.84
CA ALA A 83 -6.34 17.15 -0.84
C ALA A 83 -5.28 16.11 -1.25
N LEU A 84 -5.34 14.91 -0.67
CA LEU A 84 -4.36 13.86 -0.94
C LEU A 84 -4.51 13.28 -2.37
N THR A 85 -5.72 13.15 -2.90
CA THR A 85 -5.92 12.75 -4.30
C THR A 85 -5.29 13.75 -5.28
N LYS A 86 -5.38 15.05 -5.00
CA LYS A 86 -4.68 16.08 -5.80
C LYS A 86 -3.17 15.95 -5.72
N ALA A 87 -2.63 15.64 -4.53
CA ALA A 87 -1.20 15.42 -4.35
C ALA A 87 -0.72 14.16 -5.08
N LEU A 88 -1.46 13.06 -4.99
CA LEU A 88 -1.18 11.81 -5.70
C LEU A 88 -1.10 12.03 -7.22
N ALA A 89 -2.06 12.77 -7.77
CA ALA A 89 -2.09 13.10 -9.19
C ALA A 89 -0.91 13.99 -9.64
N ARG A 90 -0.20 14.67 -8.73
CA ARG A 90 1.03 15.39 -9.05
C ARG A 90 2.23 14.46 -9.03
N ILE A 91 2.33 13.58 -8.03
CA ILE A 91 3.43 12.60 -7.91
C ILE A 91 3.46 11.70 -9.14
N GLN A 92 2.31 11.17 -9.56
CA GLN A 92 2.22 10.27 -10.73
C GLN A 92 2.50 10.94 -12.09
N LYS A 93 2.63 12.27 -12.12
CA LYS A 93 2.95 13.04 -13.34
C LYS A 93 4.43 13.44 -13.40
N LEU A 94 5.19 13.20 -12.33
CA LEU A 94 6.64 13.37 -12.27
C LEU A 94 7.32 12.12 -12.84
#